data_AF-A0A6N1AST5-F1
#
_entry.id   AF-A0A6N1AST5-F1
#
_cell.length_a   1.000
_cell.length_b   1.000
_cell.length_c   1.000
_cell.angle_alpha   90.00
_cell.angle_beta   90.00
_cell.angle_gamma   90.00
#
_symmetry.space_group_name_H-M   'P 1'
#
loop_
_entity.id
_entity.type
_entity.pdbx_description
1 polymer ?
#
loop_
_entity_poly.entity_id
_entity_poly.type
_entity_poly.pdbx_seq_one_letter_code
_entity_poly.pdbx_strand_id
1 'polypeptide(L)' 'MPLYSYRCKACDHGFETLVRSGETPACPSCGSADLTRQLSNVAPEGKSGAVVQSARRMAAKEGHFSNYSRSERPKA' A
#
# COMPACT_ATOMS: atom_id res chain seq x y z
N MET A 1 -11.48 13.29 -10.41
CA MET A 1 -12.45 12.37 -9.79
C MET A 1 -11.74 11.66 -8.64
N PRO A 2 -12.01 12.04 -7.39
CA PRO A 2 -11.46 11.32 -6.23
C PRO A 2 -11.95 9.87 -6.19
N LEU A 3 -11.06 8.96 -5.79
CA LEU A 3 -11.39 7.58 -5.45
C LEU A 3 -11.73 7.51 -3.96
N TYR A 4 -12.85 6.88 -3.62
CA TYR A 4 -13.24 6.65 -2.24
C TYR A 4 -13.62 5.19 -2.02
N SER A 5 -13.33 4.70 -0.83
CA SER A 5 -13.77 3.39 -0.34
C SER A 5 -15.07 3.56 0.44
N TYR A 6 -16.04 2.66 0.21
CA TYR A 6 -17.35 2.66 0.86
C TYR A 6 -17.68 1.28 1.41
N ARG A 7 -18.47 1.25 2.48
CA ARG A 7 -19.16 0.03 2.95
C ARG A 7 -20.66 0.27 3.01
N CYS A 8 -21.43 -0.57 2.33
CA CYS A 8 -22.89 -0.47 2.31
C CYS A 8 -23.48 -0.96 3.63
N LYS A 9 -24.41 -0.22 4.24
CA LYS A 9 -25.04 -0.66 5.49
C LYS A 9 -26.12 -1.73 5.29
N ALA A 10 -26.66 -1.86 4.07
CA ALA A 10 -27.74 -2.79 3.78
C ALA A 10 -27.25 -4.22 3.51
N CYS A 11 -26.12 -4.38 2.82
CA CYS A 11 -25.58 -5.69 2.44
C CYS A 11 -24.13 -5.93 2.90
N ASP A 12 -23.55 -5.00 3.65
CA ASP A 12 -22.15 -5.01 4.13
C ASP A 12 -21.07 -5.12 3.04
N HIS A 13 -21.45 -4.93 1.78
CA HIS A 13 -20.51 -4.97 0.66
C HIS A 13 -19.57 -3.76 0.69
N GLY A 14 -18.26 -4.03 0.74
CA GLY A 14 -17.19 -3.06 0.61
C GLY A 14 -16.78 -2.90 -0.86
N PHE A 15 -16.69 -1.66 -1.34
CA PHE A 15 -16.28 -1.36 -2.71
C PHE A 15 -15.59 0.01 -2.81
N GLU A 16 -14.88 0.22 -3.91
CA GLU A 16 -14.20 1.47 -4.20
C GLU A 16 -14.71 2.03 -5.54
N THR A 17 -14.95 3.32 -5.59
CA THR A 17 -15.44 3.96 -6.82
C THR A 17 -14.95 5.40 -6.94
N LEU A 18 -14.80 5.85 -8.18
CA LEU A 18 -14.49 7.23 -8.51
C LEU A 18 -15.77 8.05 -8.40
N VAL A 19 -15.77 9.07 -7.54
CA VAL A 19 -16.96 9.90 -7.30
C VAL A 19 -16.78 11.26 -7.94
N ARG A 20 -17.76 11.69 -8.73
CA ARG A 20 -17.82 13.05 -9.26
C ARG A 20 -18.34 14.00 -8.19
N SER A 21 -17.83 15.24 -8.16
CA SER A 21 -18.31 16.25 -7.22
C SER A 21 -19.82 16.47 -7.38
N GLY A 22 -20.58 16.32 -6.29
CA GLY A 22 -22.04 16.47 -6.27
C GLY A 22 -22.84 15.20 -6.56
N GLU A 23 -22.19 14.08 -6.85
CA GLU A 23 -22.86 12.79 -7.09
C GLU A 23 -22.82 11.90 -5.84
N THR A 24 -23.90 11.17 -5.57
CA THR A 24 -23.95 10.18 -4.49
C THR A 24 -23.89 8.78 -5.11
N PRO A 25 -22.83 7.99 -4.84
CA PRO A 25 -22.73 6.64 -5.39
C PRO A 25 -23.78 5.70 -4.77
N ALA A 26 -24.15 4.67 -5.53
CA ALA A 26 -24.99 3.57 -5.05
C ALA A 26 -24.16 2.29 -4.91
N CYS A 27 -24.60 1.37 -4.04
CA CYS A 27 -23.95 0.08 -3.88
C CYS A 27 -24.10 -0.76 -5.17
N PRO A 28 -23.00 -1.27 -5.76
CA PRO A 28 -23.07 -2.09 -6.97
C PRO A 28 -23.71 -3.46 -6.73
N SER A 29 -23.77 -3.93 -5.48
CA SER A 29 -24.32 -5.24 -5.14
C SER A 29 -25.84 -5.22 -4.89
N CYS A 30 -26.39 -4.14 -4.36
CA CYS A 30 -27.81 -4.08 -3.94
C CYS A 30 -28.55 -2.80 -4.35
N GLY A 31 -27.87 -1.82 -4.94
CA GLY A 31 -28.47 -0.54 -5.36
C GLY A 31 -28.76 0.45 -4.23
N SER A 32 -28.52 0.10 -2.96
CA SER A 32 -28.74 1.02 -1.83
C SER A 32 -27.78 2.22 -1.85
N ALA A 33 -28.29 3.40 -1.52
CA ALA A 33 -27.51 4.62 -1.31
C ALA A 33 -27.04 4.80 0.15
N ASP A 34 -27.42 3.89 1.07
CA ASP A 34 -26.95 3.93 2.47
C ASP A 34 -25.53 3.37 2.57
N LEU A 35 -24.56 4.27 2.34
CA LEU A 35 -23.14 3.98 2.29
C LEU A 35 -22.40 4.71 3.41
N THR A 36 -21.44 4.02 4.02
CA THR A 36 -20.48 4.63 4.96
C THR A 36 -19.14 4.78 4.25
N ARG A 37 -18.69 6.02 4.03
CA ARG A 37 -17.35 6.28 3.48
C ARG A 37 -16.29 5.79 4.47
N GLN A 38 -15.41 4.92 4.01
CA GLN A 38 -14.29 4.42 4.79
C GLN A 38 -13.11 5.37 4.63
N LEU A 39 -12.32 5.51 5.70
CA LEU A 39 -11.01 6.14 5.63
C LEU A 39 -10.02 5.09 5.15
N SER A 40 -9.14 5.48 4.22
CA SER A 40 -8.05 4.60 3.79
C SER A 40 -7.15 4.31 4.99
N ASN A 41 -6.81 3.03 5.20
CA ASN A 41 -5.84 2.68 6.22
C ASN A 41 -4.49 3.33 5.87
N VAL A 42 -3.85 3.95 6.87
CA VAL A 42 -2.48 4.41 6.73
C VAL A 42 -1.59 3.18 6.64
N ALA A 43 -0.73 3.13 5.63
CA ALA A 43 0.24 2.05 5.52
C ALA A 43 1.17 2.04 6.74
N PRO A 44 1.46 0.87 7.33
CA PRO A 44 2.46 0.77 8.38
C PRO A 44 3.84 1.18 7.84
N GLU A 45 4.78 1.42 8.76
CA GLU A 45 6.16 1.76 8.39
C GLU A 45 6.77 0.75 7.41
N GLY A 46 7.44 1.27 6.38
CA GLY A 46 8.06 0.44 5.35
C GLY A 46 9.23 -0.38 5.90
N LYS A 47 9.25 -1.69 5.65
CA LYS A 47 10.35 -2.59 6.08
C LYS A 47 11.56 -2.59 5.14
N SER A 48 11.61 -1.68 4.17
CA SER A 48 12.64 -1.64 3.13
C SER A 48 14.05 -1.51 3.72
N GLY A 49 14.24 -0.68 4.75
CA GLY A 49 15.53 -0.54 5.43
C GLY A 49 16.04 -1.85 6.04
N ALA A 50 15.15 -2.61 6.70
CA ALA A 50 15.50 -3.91 7.28
C ALA A 50 15.82 -4.95 6.20
N VAL A 51 15.07 -4.96 5.09
CA VAL A 51 15.34 -5.84 3.93
C VAL A 51 16.68 -5.51 3.28
N VAL A 52 16.98 -4.22 3.10
CA VAL A 52 18.27 -3.78 2.56
C VAL A 52 19.41 -4.18 3.50
N GLN A 53 19.23 -4.03 4.82
CA GLN A 53 20.25 -4.41 5.78
C GLN A 53 20.52 -5.93 5.79
N SER A 54 19.48 -6.77 5.71
CA SER A 54 19.66 -8.22 5.65
C SER A 54 20.37 -8.66 4.37
N ALA A 55 20.01 -8.08 3.22
CA ALA A 55 20.69 -8.32 1.95
C ALA A 55 22.17 -7.91 2.00
N ARG A 56 22.48 -6.76 2.64
CA ARG A 56 23.86 -6.30 2.85
C ARG A 56 24.68 -7.26 3.70
N ARG A 57 24.10 -7.85 4.76
CA ARG A 57 24.78 -8.86 5.60
C ARG A 57 25.09 -10.13 4.81
N MET A 58 24.16 -10.60 3.97
CA MET A 58 24.38 -11.77 3.12
C MET A 58 25.49 -11.52 2.10
N ALA A 59 25.45 -10.37 1.41
CA ALA A 59 26.52 -9.97 0.51
C ALA A 59 27.88 -9.91 1.20
N ALA A 60 27.92 -9.47 2.46
CA ALA A 60 29.15 -9.44 3.24
C ALA A 60 29.71 -10.83 3.57
N LYS A 61 28.83 -11.79 3.87
CA LYS A 61 29.21 -13.18 4.15
C LYS A 61 29.72 -13.90 2.89
N GLU A 62 29.09 -13.66 1.74
CA GLU A 62 29.33 -14.40 0.49
C GLU A 62 30.30 -13.68 -0.46
N GLY A 63 30.70 -12.45 -0.14
CA GLY A 63 31.62 -11.65 -0.96
C GLY A 63 30.96 -11.01 -2.19
N HIS A 64 29.63 -10.91 -2.23
CA HIS A 64 28.87 -10.38 -3.38
C HIS A 64 28.84 -8.85 -3.42
N PHE A 65 30.02 -8.23 -3.59
CA PHE A 65 30.18 -6.77 -3.63
C PHE A 65 30.32 -6.17 -5.04
N SER A 66 30.00 -6.91 -6.10
CA SER A 66 30.15 -6.45 -7.50
C SER A 66 29.26 -5.23 -7.83
N ASN A 67 28.12 -5.10 -7.14
CA ASN A 67 27.17 -4.00 -7.31
C ASN A 67 27.32 -2.87 -6.26
N TYR A 68 28.32 -2.95 -5.39
CA TYR A 68 28.52 -1.96 -4.31
C TYR A 68 29.45 -0.86 -4.79
N SER A 69 29.18 0.39 -4.39
CA SER A 69 30.11 1.50 -4.64
C SER A 69 31.45 1.22 -3.94
N ARG A 70 32.55 1.77 -4.46
CA ARG A 70 33.89 1.58 -3.85
C ARG A 70 33.92 1.95 -2.36
N SER A 71 33.15 2.97 -1.96
CA SER A 71 33.00 3.42 -0.57
C SER A 71 32.24 2.45 0.34
N GLU A 72 31.42 1.57 -0.21
CA GLU A 72 30.57 0.63 0.54
C GLU A 72 31.15 -0.78 0.64
N ARG A 73 32.29 -1.05 -0.01
CA ARG A 73 32.98 -2.34 0.06
C ARG A 73 33.79 -2.43 1.36
N PRO A 74 33.89 -3.60 2.01
CA PRO A 74 34.79 -3.77 3.15
C PRO A 74 36.22 -3.43 2.73
N LYS A 75 36.97 -2.74 3.60
CA LYS A 75 38.41 -2.56 3.40
C LYS A 75 39.10 -3.91 3.63
N ALA A 76 39.97 -4.28 2.70
CA ALA A 76 40.84 -5.43 2.81
C ALA A 76 41.87 -5.24 3.93
#